data_AF-A0A8C0T9Z7-F1
#
_entry.id   AF-A0A8C0T9Z7-F1
#
_cell.length_a   1.000
_cell.length_b   1.000
_cell.length_c   1.000
_cell.angle_alpha   90.00
_cell.angle_beta   90.00
_cell.angle_gamma   90.00
#
_symmetry.space_group_name_H-M   'P 1'
#
loop_
_entity.id
_entity.type
_entity.pdbx_description
1 polymer ?
#
loop_
_entity_poly.entity_id
_entity_poly.type
_entity_poly.pdbx_seq_one_letter_code
_entity_poly.pdbx_strand_id
1 'polypeptide(L)'
;MRACVPLIVAALCSLAWAGNLESCASRCNEKFNRDAACQCDRRCHRHGDCCEDYEHLCSEDPKEPEPFLELEEEMLEAPPGHLYSAPSSCQARCHEAFDRHQPCHCDARCPEFGNCCQDFEGLCGHHEGFSYSSDAITKEELQSISEKIYRADVNKAQKQDIILNSQNRISPSEARDQVDRCPEPLFTYVNEKLFSKPTYAAFINLLNNYQRATGRGEHLGAQQLAEQDAFLGAVMGTAVLKELDGFLRQQNRYSSEQEFVNLKNMWFGLYSRGNEEKDSSGFEHVFSGEIKKGKVTGFHNWIRFYMQEKEGLVDYYSHIYDGPWDSYPDVLAMQFNWDGYYKEVGSAFIGSSPEFEFALYSLCFIARPGKLCQLSLGGYPLAIQTYPWDKSTYGNGKKYIATAYVVSSTQ
;
A
#
# COMPACT_ATOMS: atom_id res chain seq x y z
N MET A 1 -36.82 -59.92 21.86
CA MET A 1 -37.84 -59.46 20.89
C MET A 1 -37.29 -58.21 20.20
N ARG A 2 -37.18 -58.27 18.86
CA ARG A 2 -37.17 -57.15 17.89
C ARG A 2 -36.09 -56.06 18.08
N ALA A 3 -35.29 -55.67 17.09
CA ALA A 3 -35.10 -56.13 15.73
C ALA A 3 -33.76 -55.55 15.26
N CYS A 4 -32.92 -56.38 14.63
CA CYS A 4 -31.79 -55.94 13.83
C CYS A 4 -32.33 -55.25 12.58
N VAL A 5 -31.91 -54.01 12.33
CA VAL A 5 -32.07 -53.34 11.03
C VAL A 5 -30.71 -53.39 10.33
N PRO A 6 -30.56 -54.13 9.22
CA PRO A 6 -29.33 -54.08 8.44
C PRO A 6 -29.34 -52.81 7.58
N LEU A 7 -28.29 -52.01 7.70
CA LEU A 7 -27.98 -50.94 6.75
C LEU A 7 -27.62 -51.59 5.41
N ILE A 8 -28.58 -51.57 4.48
CA ILE A 8 -28.35 -51.88 3.08
C ILE A 8 -27.53 -50.74 2.48
N VAL A 9 -26.28 -51.02 2.14
CA VAL A 9 -25.42 -50.14 1.33
C VAL A 9 -26.00 -50.10 -0.08
N ALA A 10 -26.76 -49.05 -0.39
CA ALA A 10 -27.15 -48.73 -1.74
C ALA A 10 -25.94 -48.09 -2.45
N ALA A 11 -25.24 -48.89 -3.26
CA ALA A 11 -24.29 -48.42 -4.25
C ALA A 11 -25.08 -47.65 -5.34
N LEU A 12 -25.16 -46.33 -5.21
CA LEU A 12 -25.51 -45.46 -6.33
C LEU A 12 -24.21 -45.05 -7.00
N CYS A 13 -23.91 -45.74 -8.11
CA CYS A 13 -22.96 -45.27 -9.10
C CYS A 13 -23.33 -43.82 -9.46
N SER A 14 -22.46 -42.89 -9.10
CA SER A 14 -22.36 -41.59 -9.72
C SER A 14 -22.07 -41.81 -11.19
N LEU A 15 -23.11 -41.89 -12.02
CA LEU A 15 -22.99 -41.55 -13.42
C LEU A 15 -22.67 -40.06 -13.42
N ALA A 16 -21.36 -39.75 -13.41
CA ALA A 16 -20.88 -38.48 -13.88
C ALA A 16 -21.57 -38.24 -15.22
N TRP A 17 -22.37 -37.18 -15.27
CA TRP A 17 -22.79 -36.60 -16.53
C TRP A 17 -21.50 -36.27 -17.26
N ALA A 18 -21.08 -37.17 -18.16
CA ALA A 18 -20.15 -36.82 -19.21
C ALA A 18 -20.92 -35.81 -20.06
N GLY A 19 -20.85 -34.54 -19.65
CA GLY A 19 -21.30 -33.43 -20.47
C GLY A 19 -20.66 -33.61 -21.84
N ASN A 20 -21.45 -33.48 -22.89
CA ASN A 20 -21.02 -33.78 -24.25
C ASN A 20 -19.88 -32.81 -24.61
N LEU A 21 -18.62 -33.29 -24.59
CA LEU A 21 -17.41 -32.47 -24.79
C LEU A 21 -17.20 -32.05 -26.25
N GLU A 22 -18.14 -32.40 -27.13
CA GLU A 22 -18.15 -32.16 -28.57
C GLU A 22 -19.07 -30.99 -29.01
N SER A 23 -19.73 -30.31 -28.07
CA SER A 23 -20.69 -29.23 -28.36
C SER A 23 -20.55 -28.05 -27.39
N CYS A 24 -20.93 -26.85 -27.85
CA CYS A 24 -21.02 -25.63 -27.04
C CYS A 24 -22.34 -25.44 -26.30
N ALA A 25 -23.27 -26.39 -26.38
CA ALA A 25 -24.50 -26.37 -25.60
C ALA A 25 -24.18 -26.27 -24.09
N SER A 26 -24.53 -25.14 -23.48
CA SER A 26 -24.23 -24.80 -22.08
C SER A 26 -22.73 -24.61 -21.73
N ARG A 27 -21.87 -24.41 -22.73
CA ARG A 27 -20.41 -24.23 -22.57
C ARG A 27 -19.88 -22.89 -23.10
N CYS A 28 -20.75 -22.00 -23.61
CA CYS A 28 -20.34 -20.69 -24.11
C CYS A 28 -19.60 -19.85 -23.05
N ASN A 29 -18.45 -19.29 -23.43
CA ASN A 29 -17.57 -18.49 -22.58
C ASN A 29 -16.89 -19.26 -21.43
N GLU A 30 -16.79 -20.59 -21.51
CA GLU A 30 -15.97 -21.36 -20.57
C GLU A 30 -14.48 -21.01 -20.70
N LYS A 31 -13.67 -21.43 -19.71
CA LYS A 31 -12.21 -21.34 -19.83
C LYS A 31 -11.71 -22.51 -20.65
N PHE A 32 -10.60 -22.31 -21.37
CA PHE A 32 -9.91 -23.37 -22.12
C PHE A 32 -9.80 -24.65 -21.30
N ASN A 33 -10.30 -25.75 -21.86
CA ASN A 33 -10.27 -27.07 -21.25
C ASN A 33 -9.54 -28.04 -22.19
N ARG A 34 -8.32 -28.44 -21.81
CA ARG A 34 -7.48 -29.34 -22.59
C ARG A 34 -8.10 -30.73 -22.81
N ASP A 35 -8.99 -31.14 -21.92
CA ASP A 35 -9.61 -32.47 -21.98
C ASP A 35 -10.91 -32.45 -22.81
N ALA A 36 -11.32 -31.29 -23.32
CA ALA A 36 -12.45 -31.17 -24.24
C ALA A 36 -12.03 -31.44 -25.69
N ALA A 37 -12.93 -32.05 -26.48
CA ALA A 37 -12.69 -32.32 -27.89
C ALA A 37 -12.62 -31.03 -28.73
N CYS A 38 -13.29 -29.97 -28.26
CA CYS A 38 -13.32 -28.63 -28.85
C CYS A 38 -13.61 -27.57 -27.78
N GLN A 39 -13.27 -26.31 -28.08
CA GLN A 39 -13.36 -25.18 -27.17
C GLN A 39 -14.58 -24.30 -27.45
N CYS A 40 -15.12 -23.70 -26.37
CA CYS A 40 -16.25 -22.77 -26.43
C CYS A 40 -15.94 -21.42 -25.77
N ASP A 41 -14.65 -21.08 -25.71
CA ASP A 41 -14.16 -19.79 -25.24
C ASP A 41 -13.99 -18.78 -26.40
N ARG A 42 -14.00 -17.48 -26.09
CA ARG A 42 -13.95 -16.40 -27.10
C ARG A 42 -12.69 -16.39 -27.97
N ARG A 43 -11.65 -17.14 -27.59
CA ARG A 43 -10.37 -17.20 -28.31
C ARG A 43 -10.26 -18.45 -29.19
N CYS A 44 -11.24 -19.36 -29.19
CA CYS A 44 -11.16 -20.60 -29.97
C CYS A 44 -10.95 -20.33 -31.48
N HIS A 45 -11.51 -19.25 -32.03
CA HIS A 45 -11.28 -18.88 -33.44
C HIS A 45 -9.83 -18.53 -33.75
N ARG A 46 -9.09 -18.00 -32.76
CA ARG A 46 -7.66 -17.69 -32.89
C ARG A 46 -6.80 -18.95 -32.92
N HIS A 47 -7.27 -20.02 -32.30
CA HIS A 47 -6.55 -21.28 -32.17
C HIS A 47 -7.05 -22.37 -33.13
N GLY A 48 -8.20 -22.15 -33.78
CA GLY A 48 -8.78 -23.07 -34.77
C GLY A 48 -9.38 -24.33 -34.13
N ASP A 49 -9.78 -24.25 -32.86
CA ASP A 49 -10.24 -25.38 -32.05
C ASP A 49 -11.68 -25.22 -31.52
N CYS A 50 -12.48 -24.31 -32.10
CA CYS A 50 -13.89 -24.13 -31.75
C CYS A 50 -14.73 -25.39 -32.02
N CYS A 51 -15.75 -25.62 -31.20
CA CYS A 51 -16.79 -26.60 -31.54
C CYS A 51 -17.58 -26.15 -32.79
N GLU A 52 -18.11 -27.12 -33.54
CA GLU A 52 -18.82 -26.87 -34.81
C GLU A 52 -20.05 -25.98 -34.62
N ASP A 53 -20.68 -26.04 -33.45
CA ASP A 53 -21.87 -25.28 -33.08
C ASP A 53 -21.57 -23.94 -32.38
N TYR A 54 -20.30 -23.55 -32.22
CA TYR A 54 -19.91 -22.33 -31.50
C TYR A 54 -20.56 -21.07 -32.09
N GLU A 55 -20.50 -20.89 -33.42
CA GLU A 55 -21.06 -19.71 -34.10
C GLU A 55 -22.58 -19.63 -33.99
N HIS A 56 -23.25 -20.78 -33.86
CA HIS A 56 -24.70 -20.82 -33.76
C HIS A 56 -25.19 -20.62 -32.31
N LEU A 57 -24.39 -21.00 -31.31
CA LEU A 57 -24.81 -20.99 -29.91
C LEU A 57 -24.20 -19.86 -29.08
N CYS A 58 -23.01 -19.37 -29.45
CA CYS A 58 -22.24 -18.44 -28.62
C CYS A 58 -22.01 -17.08 -29.28
N SER A 59 -22.29 -16.91 -30.58
CA SER A 59 -22.18 -15.64 -31.30
C SER A 59 -23.49 -14.84 -31.25
N GLU A 60 -23.82 -14.30 -30.09
CA GLU A 60 -24.72 -13.13 -30.02
C GLU A 60 -23.90 -11.89 -29.64
N ASP A 61 -23.60 -11.05 -30.65
CA ASP A 61 -23.19 -9.66 -30.43
C ASP A 61 -24.42 -8.80 -30.11
N PRO A 62 -24.35 -7.84 -29.16
CA PRO A 62 -25.41 -6.88 -28.92
C PRO A 62 -25.62 -6.00 -30.16
N LYS A 63 -26.84 -6.02 -30.71
CA LYS A 63 -27.26 -5.15 -31.81
C LYS A 63 -27.19 -3.67 -31.41
N GLU A 64 -26.42 -2.89 -32.14
CA GLU A 64 -26.57 -1.43 -32.20
C GLU A 64 -27.96 -1.06 -32.79
N PRO A 65 -28.61 0.02 -32.32
CA PRO A 65 -29.67 0.68 -33.08
C PRO A 65 -29.14 1.92 -33.83
N GLU A 66 -29.49 1.98 -35.11
CA GLU A 66 -29.28 3.07 -36.10
C GLU A 66 -30.67 3.64 -36.49
N PRO A 67 -30.79 4.80 -37.19
CA PRO A 67 -31.14 6.11 -36.62
C PRO A 67 -32.50 6.65 -37.14
N PHE A 68 -33.13 7.63 -36.45
CA PHE A 68 -34.05 8.56 -37.12
C PHE A 68 -34.38 9.85 -36.34
N LEU A 69 -34.28 10.96 -37.09
CA LEU A 69 -34.92 12.29 -37.01
C LEU A 69 -34.44 13.39 -36.04
N GLU A 70 -33.86 14.40 -36.70
CA GLU A 70 -34.06 15.85 -36.58
C GLU A 70 -34.99 16.36 -35.45
N LEU A 71 -34.45 17.28 -34.65
CA LEU A 71 -35.11 18.52 -34.23
C LEU A 71 -34.00 19.56 -33.91
N GLU A 72 -34.15 20.75 -34.49
CA GLU A 72 -33.25 21.90 -34.39
C GLU A 72 -33.36 22.64 -33.04
N GLU A 73 -32.44 23.59 -32.85
CA GLU A 73 -32.39 24.67 -31.84
C GLU A 73 -31.92 24.27 -30.42
N GLU A 74 -31.03 24.98 -29.71
CA GLU A 74 -30.59 26.36 -29.82
C GLU A 74 -29.24 26.54 -29.08
N MET A 75 -28.47 27.51 -29.53
CA MET A 75 -27.14 27.90 -29.04
C MET A 75 -27.17 28.40 -27.58
N LEU A 76 -26.19 27.98 -26.77
CA LEU A 76 -25.63 28.80 -25.70
C LEU A 76 -24.10 28.75 -25.76
N GLU A 77 -23.53 29.86 -26.21
CA GLU A 77 -22.10 30.13 -26.32
C GLU A 77 -21.43 30.22 -24.93
N ALA A 78 -20.24 29.62 -24.82
CA ALA A 78 -19.21 29.94 -23.84
C ALA A 78 -17.83 29.87 -24.55
N PRO A 79 -16.82 30.66 -24.12
CA PRO A 79 -16.05 31.55 -25.00
C PRO A 79 -14.82 30.92 -25.70
N PRO A 80 -14.30 31.57 -26.77
CA PRO A 80 -13.17 31.07 -27.54
C PRO A 80 -11.85 31.38 -26.81
N GLY A 81 -11.37 30.39 -26.05
CA GLY A 81 -10.02 30.37 -25.50
C GLY A 81 -9.12 29.49 -26.35
N HIS A 82 -8.56 30.06 -27.43
CA HIS A 82 -7.45 29.50 -28.18
C HIS A 82 -6.37 28.94 -27.26
N LEU A 83 -5.98 27.68 -27.47
CA LEU A 83 -4.58 27.32 -27.69
C LEU A 83 -4.58 26.11 -28.63
N TYR A 84 -4.10 26.31 -29.87
CA TYR A 84 -3.82 25.22 -30.80
C TYR A 84 -2.89 24.22 -30.11
N SER A 85 -3.41 23.07 -29.68
CA SER A 85 -2.58 21.94 -29.28
C SER A 85 -1.82 21.50 -30.51
N ALA A 86 -0.49 21.60 -30.47
CA ALA A 86 0.34 21.22 -31.62
C ALA A 86 0.10 19.71 -31.89
N PRO A 87 -0.45 19.33 -33.05
CA PRO A 87 -0.84 17.95 -33.32
C PRO A 87 0.35 16.99 -33.32
N SER A 88 1.57 17.53 -33.45
CA SER A 88 2.84 16.79 -33.43
C SER A 88 3.58 16.82 -32.08
N SER A 89 2.96 17.29 -31.00
CA SER A 89 3.62 17.51 -29.71
C SER A 89 2.74 17.08 -28.54
N CYS A 90 3.37 16.61 -27.46
CA CYS A 90 2.73 16.27 -26.20
C CYS A 90 2.51 17.44 -25.25
N GLN A 91 2.84 18.68 -25.64
CA GLN A 91 2.57 19.87 -24.86
C GLN A 91 1.07 19.97 -24.53
N ALA A 92 0.71 19.81 -23.25
CA ALA A 92 -0.66 19.77 -22.74
C ALA A 92 -1.55 18.63 -23.30
N ARG A 93 -0.94 17.53 -23.77
CA ARG A 93 -1.62 16.36 -24.32
C ARG A 93 -1.29 15.04 -23.60
N CYS A 94 -0.44 15.06 -22.57
CA CYS A 94 -0.14 13.86 -21.79
C CYS A 94 -1.43 13.22 -21.22
N HIS A 95 -1.54 11.90 -21.33
CA HIS A 95 -2.68 11.10 -20.89
C HIS A 95 -3.99 11.33 -21.66
N GLU A 96 -3.93 11.91 -22.87
CA GLU A 96 -5.09 11.97 -23.75
C GLU A 96 -5.60 10.57 -24.14
N ALA A 97 -6.90 10.46 -24.47
CA ALA A 97 -7.44 9.23 -25.00
C ALA A 97 -6.90 8.98 -26.42
N PHE A 98 -6.73 7.71 -26.78
CA PHE A 98 -6.32 7.33 -28.12
C PHE A 98 -7.34 7.83 -29.17
N ASP A 99 -6.86 8.62 -30.13
CA ASP A 99 -7.64 9.06 -31.29
C ASP A 99 -6.89 8.76 -32.60
N ARG A 100 -7.45 7.84 -33.39
CA ARG A 100 -6.91 7.38 -34.68
C ARG A 100 -6.63 8.48 -35.71
N HIS A 101 -7.20 9.68 -35.54
CA HIS A 101 -7.02 10.80 -36.46
C HIS A 101 -5.84 11.69 -36.09
N GLN A 102 -5.22 11.46 -34.92
CA GLN A 102 -4.03 12.19 -34.52
C GLN A 102 -2.77 11.59 -35.17
N PRO A 103 -1.79 12.44 -35.54
CA PRO A 103 -0.58 11.96 -36.20
C PRO A 103 0.41 11.32 -35.23
N CYS A 104 0.27 11.56 -33.92
CA CYS A 104 1.03 10.95 -32.84
C CYS A 104 0.24 11.07 -31.54
N HIS A 105 0.57 10.23 -30.56
CA HIS A 105 -0.17 10.11 -29.30
C HIS A 105 0.69 10.40 -28.08
N CYS A 106 0.03 10.79 -27.00
CA CYS A 106 0.64 11.11 -25.72
C CYS A 106 0.05 10.32 -24.55
N ASP A 107 -0.59 9.18 -24.86
CA ASP A 107 -1.11 8.23 -23.88
C ASP A 107 -0.02 7.25 -23.40
N ALA A 108 -0.25 6.61 -22.24
CA ALA A 108 0.75 5.76 -21.60
C ALA A 108 1.16 4.52 -22.41
N ARG A 109 0.35 4.12 -23.40
CA ARG A 109 0.58 2.93 -24.22
C ARG A 109 1.20 3.27 -25.58
N CYS A 110 1.35 4.54 -25.93
CA CYS A 110 1.99 4.91 -27.19
C CYS A 110 3.39 4.29 -27.40
N PRO A 111 4.21 3.98 -26.36
CA PRO A 111 5.50 3.32 -26.58
C PRO A 111 5.35 1.87 -27.03
N GLU A 112 4.28 1.17 -26.60
CA GLU A 112 3.97 -0.19 -27.03
C GLU A 112 3.63 -0.24 -28.52
N PHE A 113 2.99 0.81 -29.02
CA PHE A 113 2.55 0.93 -30.42
C PHE A 113 3.51 1.71 -31.31
N GLY A 114 4.58 2.28 -30.75
CA GLY A 114 5.56 3.08 -31.49
C GLY A 114 4.96 4.32 -32.16
N ASN A 115 3.86 4.86 -31.62
CA ASN A 115 3.11 5.98 -32.19
C ASN A 115 3.14 7.23 -31.31
N CYS A 116 4.10 7.32 -30.38
CA CYS A 116 4.30 8.48 -29.53
C CYS A 116 4.69 9.73 -30.31
N CYS A 117 4.30 10.92 -29.83
CA CYS A 117 4.91 12.15 -30.32
C CYS A 117 6.40 12.20 -29.99
N GLN A 118 7.17 12.93 -30.79
CA GLN A 118 8.64 12.96 -30.68
C GLN A 118 9.11 13.46 -29.31
N ASP A 119 8.35 14.36 -28.69
CA ASP A 119 8.59 14.93 -27.38
C ASP A 119 7.93 14.14 -26.24
N PHE A 120 7.31 12.99 -26.54
CA PHE A 120 6.65 12.16 -25.53
C PHE A 120 7.60 11.75 -24.41
N GLU A 121 8.81 11.24 -24.71
CA GLU A 121 9.75 10.87 -23.64
C GLU A 121 10.13 12.06 -22.75
N GLY A 122 10.31 13.24 -23.35
CA GLY A 122 10.70 14.45 -22.64
C GLY A 122 9.58 15.11 -21.84
N LEU A 123 8.32 14.98 -22.28
CA LEU A 123 7.16 15.66 -21.69
C LEU A 123 6.25 14.73 -20.87
N CYS A 124 6.09 13.47 -21.29
CA CYS A 124 5.19 12.50 -20.66
C CYS A 124 5.88 11.19 -20.22
N GLY A 125 7.07 10.88 -20.75
CA GLY A 125 7.78 9.61 -20.55
C GLY A 125 8.36 9.40 -19.17
N HIS A 126 8.35 10.42 -18.30
CA HIS A 126 8.72 10.30 -16.89
C HIS A 126 7.64 10.83 -15.95
N HIS A 127 6.39 10.43 -16.16
CA HIS A 127 5.40 10.44 -15.08
C HIS A 127 5.59 9.26 -14.08
N GLU A 128 6.84 8.88 -13.80
CA GLU A 128 7.14 7.98 -12.69
C GLU A 128 7.08 8.74 -11.35
N GLY A 129 5.90 9.22 -10.93
CA GLY A 129 5.58 9.55 -9.53
C GLY A 129 6.53 10.43 -8.70
N PHE A 130 7.60 10.99 -9.27
CA PHE A 130 8.76 11.50 -8.56
C PHE A 130 9.34 12.67 -9.34
N SER A 131 9.52 13.77 -8.60
CA SER A 131 9.88 15.07 -9.14
C SER A 131 11.14 15.08 -10.03
N TYR A 132 11.03 15.75 -11.18
CA TYR A 132 12.18 16.37 -11.83
C TYR A 132 12.82 17.41 -10.88
N SER A 133 14.09 17.78 -11.08
CA SER A 133 14.75 18.81 -10.26
C SER A 133 14.01 20.16 -10.26
N SER A 134 13.20 20.43 -11.29
CA SER A 134 12.37 21.63 -11.44
C SER A 134 11.03 21.59 -10.71
N ASP A 135 10.55 20.41 -10.31
CA ASP A 135 9.28 20.19 -9.59
C ASP A 135 9.52 19.41 -8.29
N ALA A 136 10.74 19.47 -7.74
CA ALA A 136 11.06 18.78 -6.49
C ALA A 136 10.47 19.53 -5.31
N ILE A 137 9.65 18.84 -4.51
CA ILE A 137 9.28 19.33 -3.18
C ILE A 137 10.58 19.65 -2.45
N THR A 138 10.80 20.90 -2.11
CA THR A 138 12.06 21.41 -1.56
C THR A 138 12.29 20.91 -0.13
N LYS A 139 13.51 21.06 0.38
CA LYS A 139 13.83 20.71 1.77
C LYS A 139 13.06 21.60 2.74
N GLU A 140 12.94 22.87 2.40
CA GLU A 140 12.25 23.89 3.20
C GLU A 140 10.75 23.60 3.27
N GLU A 141 10.14 23.19 2.15
CA GLU A 141 8.74 22.74 2.14
C GLU A 141 8.55 21.48 2.99
N LEU A 142 9.44 20.49 2.89
CA LEU A 142 9.40 19.27 3.71
C LEU A 142 9.51 19.58 5.22
N GLN A 143 10.42 20.47 5.60
CA GLN A 143 10.56 20.95 6.98
C GLN A 143 9.31 21.71 7.44
N SER A 144 8.73 22.56 6.58
CA SER A 144 7.53 23.32 6.90
C SER A 144 6.30 22.43 7.11
N ILE A 145 6.06 21.47 6.22
CA ILE A 145 4.90 20.57 6.32
C ILE A 145 5.04 19.59 7.49
N SER A 146 6.24 19.08 7.77
CA SER A 146 6.46 18.20 8.94
C SER A 146 6.16 18.91 10.26
N GLU A 147 6.50 20.20 10.40
CA GLU A 147 6.13 21.01 11.57
C GLU A 147 4.61 21.31 11.66
N LYS A 148 3.91 21.39 10.53
CA LYS A 148 2.44 21.49 10.52
C LYS A 148 1.80 20.19 11.00
N ILE A 149 2.24 19.05 10.43
CA ILE A 149 1.80 17.71 10.84
C ILE A 149 2.06 17.48 12.34
N TYR A 150 3.23 17.84 12.84
CA TYR A 150 3.58 17.75 14.25
C TYR A 150 2.63 18.51 15.19
N ARG A 151 2.27 19.74 14.82
CA ARG A 151 1.34 20.56 15.59
C ARG A 151 -0.11 20.08 15.47
N ALA A 152 -0.46 19.44 14.35
CA ALA A 152 -1.79 18.90 14.10
C ALA A 152 -2.05 17.56 14.82
N ASP A 153 -1.00 16.88 15.29
CA ASP A 153 -1.13 15.62 16.02
C ASP A 153 -1.62 15.85 17.45
N VAL A 154 -2.93 16.00 17.58
CA VAL A 154 -3.64 16.13 18.87
C VAL A 154 -3.91 14.77 19.53
N ASN A 155 -3.71 13.67 18.80
CA ASN A 155 -4.00 12.33 19.29
C ASN A 155 -2.80 11.65 19.95
N LYS A 156 -1.59 12.17 19.76
CA LYS A 156 -0.38 11.73 20.45
C LYS A 156 -0.51 11.60 21.97
N ALA A 157 0.34 10.76 22.53
CA ALA A 157 0.58 10.69 23.96
C ALA A 157 1.10 12.04 24.49
N GLN A 158 0.68 12.40 25.70
CA GLN A 158 1.32 13.44 26.48
C GLN A 158 2.47 12.85 27.31
N LYS A 159 3.34 13.70 27.85
CA LYS A 159 4.49 13.26 28.65
C LYS A 159 4.13 12.31 29.79
N GLN A 160 2.98 12.51 30.44
CA GLN A 160 2.48 11.66 31.52
C GLN A 160 1.79 10.36 31.06
N ASP A 161 1.49 10.24 29.76
CA ASP A 161 0.79 9.07 29.24
C ASP A 161 1.73 7.89 29.00
N ILE A 162 3.05 8.10 28.97
CA ILE A 162 4.05 7.05 28.82
C ILE A 162 5.19 7.33 29.78
N ILE A 163 5.64 6.31 30.52
CA ILE A 163 6.82 6.37 31.38
C ILE A 163 7.77 5.28 30.93
N LEU A 164 8.90 5.70 30.37
CA LEU A 164 9.96 4.79 29.94
C LEU A 164 10.98 4.57 31.06
N ASN A 165 11.50 3.35 31.13
CA ASN A 165 12.71 2.99 31.84
C ASN A 165 13.83 2.75 30.81
N SER A 166 14.49 3.83 30.37
CA SER A 166 15.49 3.80 29.29
C SER A 166 16.76 2.99 29.63
N GLN A 167 17.00 2.71 30.92
CA GLN A 167 18.12 1.90 31.41
C GLN A 167 19.47 2.30 30.79
N ASN A 168 20.13 1.41 30.05
CA ASN A 168 21.49 1.60 29.58
C ASN A 168 21.55 2.03 28.10
N ARG A 169 22.32 3.09 27.87
CA ARG A 169 22.74 3.51 26.54
C ARG A 169 24.06 2.84 26.18
N ILE A 170 24.18 2.33 24.96
CA ILE A 170 25.44 1.76 24.43
C ILE A 170 25.94 2.55 23.21
N SER A 171 27.20 2.34 22.84
CA SER A 171 27.72 2.83 21.56
C SER A 171 27.22 1.97 20.39
N PRO A 172 27.08 2.53 19.17
CA PRO A 172 26.70 1.74 17.99
C PRO A 172 27.64 0.57 17.69
N SER A 173 28.91 0.63 18.11
CA SER A 173 29.86 -0.47 17.94
C SER A 173 29.55 -1.70 18.80
N GLU A 174 28.94 -1.50 19.97
CA GLU A 174 28.55 -2.58 20.89
C GLU A 174 27.25 -3.26 20.45
N ALA A 175 26.57 -2.71 19.45
CA ALA A 175 25.25 -3.17 19.03
C ALA A 175 25.24 -4.63 18.53
N ARG A 176 26.41 -5.16 18.13
CA ARG A 176 26.55 -6.51 17.58
C ARG A 176 26.77 -7.59 18.61
N ASP A 177 26.99 -7.22 19.86
CA ASP A 177 27.35 -8.15 20.92
C ASP A 177 26.16 -8.99 21.39
N GLN A 178 24.93 -8.56 21.09
CA GLN A 178 23.67 -9.23 21.47
C GLN A 178 23.57 -9.50 22.98
N VAL A 179 24.09 -8.57 23.77
CA VAL A 179 24.06 -8.66 25.23
C VAL A 179 22.91 -7.81 25.74
N ASP A 180 22.01 -8.44 26.50
CA ASP A 180 21.01 -7.72 27.27
C ASP A 180 21.71 -6.89 28.37
N ARG A 181 21.54 -5.57 28.30
CA ARG A 181 22.02 -4.59 29.28
C ARG A 181 20.87 -3.96 30.07
N CYS A 182 19.63 -4.34 29.77
CA CYS A 182 18.41 -3.69 30.23
C CYS A 182 17.35 -4.73 30.62
N PRO A 183 17.59 -5.53 31.67
CA PRO A 183 16.75 -6.69 32.00
C PRO A 183 15.32 -6.34 32.46
N GLU A 184 15.00 -5.06 32.66
CA GLU A 184 13.66 -4.60 33.00
C GLU A 184 12.91 -4.14 31.75
N PRO A 185 11.56 -4.16 31.75
CA PRO A 185 10.78 -3.63 30.63
C PRO A 185 11.08 -2.16 30.35
N LEU A 186 11.09 -1.78 29.07
CA LEU A 186 11.21 -0.40 28.62
C LEU A 186 9.97 0.42 29.03
N PHE A 187 8.76 -0.10 28.81
CA PHE A 187 7.52 0.60 29.13
C PHE A 187 7.03 0.24 30.54
N THR A 188 7.38 1.07 31.53
CA THR A 188 6.89 0.88 32.91
C THR A 188 5.44 1.32 33.10
N TYR A 189 4.97 2.25 32.28
CA TYR A 189 3.58 2.69 32.27
C TYR A 189 3.18 3.22 30.89
N VAL A 190 1.97 2.87 30.45
CA VAL A 190 1.27 3.48 29.33
C VAL A 190 -0.18 3.72 29.73
N ASN A 191 -0.69 4.93 29.49
CA ASN A 191 -2.10 5.26 29.64
C ASN A 191 -2.90 4.63 28.49
N GLU A 192 -3.36 3.40 28.69
CA GLU A 192 -4.08 2.62 27.68
C GLU A 192 -5.44 3.24 27.26
N LYS A 193 -5.91 4.30 27.92
CA LYS A 193 -7.05 5.09 27.42
C LYS A 193 -6.76 5.71 26.05
N LEU A 194 -5.48 5.90 25.68
CA LEU A 194 -5.06 6.26 24.32
C LEU A 194 -5.60 5.26 23.30
N PHE A 195 -5.62 3.97 23.62
CA PHE A 195 -6.03 2.89 22.70
C PHE A 195 -7.53 2.87 22.42
N SER A 196 -8.32 3.60 23.21
CA SER A 196 -9.75 3.81 22.93
C SER A 196 -10.01 4.94 21.95
N LYS A 197 -8.99 5.76 21.60
CA LYS A 197 -9.14 6.79 20.56
C LYS A 197 -9.37 6.10 19.20
N PRO A 198 -10.21 6.66 18.32
CA PRO A 198 -10.61 5.99 17.07
C PRO A 198 -9.45 5.51 16.19
N THR A 199 -8.41 6.33 16.01
CA THR A 199 -7.26 5.98 15.17
C THR A 199 -6.38 4.90 15.78
N TYR A 200 -6.16 4.94 17.09
CA TYR A 200 -5.45 3.89 17.83
C TYR A 200 -6.20 2.55 17.79
N ALA A 201 -7.49 2.56 18.08
CA ALA A 201 -8.32 1.35 18.07
C ALA A 201 -8.31 0.68 16.69
N ALA A 202 -8.50 1.46 15.62
CA ALA A 202 -8.47 0.94 14.25
C ALA A 202 -7.08 0.41 13.87
N PHE A 203 -6.01 1.09 14.27
CA PHE A 203 -4.64 0.65 14.04
C PHE A 203 -4.31 -0.66 14.77
N ILE A 204 -4.75 -0.82 16.03
CA ILE A 204 -4.55 -2.03 16.82
C ILE A 204 -5.29 -3.21 16.20
N ASN A 205 -6.52 -3.00 15.70
CA ASN A 205 -7.25 -4.05 15.00
C ASN A 205 -6.48 -4.56 13.78
N LEU A 206 -5.85 -3.65 13.01
CA LEU A 206 -4.97 -4.05 11.92
C LEU A 206 -3.79 -4.90 12.41
N LEU A 207 -3.09 -4.48 13.47
CA LEU A 207 -1.95 -5.23 14.02
C LEU A 207 -2.33 -6.67 14.44
N ASN A 208 -3.55 -6.87 14.94
CA ASN A 208 -4.02 -8.18 15.39
C ASN A 208 -4.24 -9.18 14.24
N ASN A 209 -4.34 -8.70 13.00
CA ASN A 209 -4.49 -9.58 11.83
C ASN A 209 -3.19 -10.25 11.40
N TYR A 210 -2.04 -9.67 11.76
CA TYR A 210 -0.76 -10.05 11.19
C TYR A 210 -0.01 -11.05 12.09
N GLN A 211 0.46 -12.13 11.46
CA GLN A 211 1.31 -13.13 12.11
C GLN A 211 2.78 -12.82 11.79
N ARG A 212 3.67 -12.98 12.76
CA ARG A 212 5.11 -12.66 12.61
C ARG A 212 5.87 -13.49 11.56
N ALA A 213 5.34 -14.65 11.18
CA ALA A 213 6.00 -15.59 10.27
C ALA A 213 5.64 -15.28 8.81
N THR A 214 6.66 -14.97 8.00
CA THR A 214 6.53 -14.74 6.55
C THR A 214 6.37 -16.04 5.77
N GLY A 215 5.85 -15.98 4.53
CA GLY A 215 5.78 -17.13 3.61
C GLY A 215 4.56 -18.04 3.80
N ARG A 216 3.42 -17.47 4.20
CA ARG A 216 2.10 -18.05 3.94
C ARG A 216 1.29 -16.97 3.24
N GLY A 217 0.73 -17.28 2.07
CA GLY A 217 -0.13 -16.34 1.36
C GLY A 217 -1.24 -15.77 2.24
N GLU A 218 -1.30 -14.45 2.37
CA GLU A 218 -2.34 -13.77 3.13
C GLU A 218 -3.59 -13.65 2.26
N HIS A 219 -4.61 -14.50 2.53
CA HIS A 219 -5.92 -14.26 1.94
C HIS A 219 -6.65 -13.22 2.80
N LEU A 220 -6.67 -11.96 2.36
CA LEU A 220 -7.43 -10.91 3.02
C LEU A 220 -8.92 -11.24 3.03
N GLY A 221 -9.46 -11.56 4.21
CA GLY A 221 -10.89 -11.76 4.41
C GLY A 221 -11.66 -10.45 4.34
N ALA A 222 -12.98 -10.52 4.18
CA ALA A 222 -13.85 -9.34 4.15
C ALA A 222 -13.71 -8.47 5.42
N GLN A 223 -13.48 -9.10 6.58
CA GLN A 223 -13.23 -8.39 7.83
C GLN A 223 -11.91 -7.59 7.78
N GLN A 224 -10.82 -8.20 7.32
CA GLN A 224 -9.51 -7.54 7.26
C GLN A 224 -9.54 -6.36 6.28
N LEU A 225 -10.24 -6.49 5.15
CA LEU A 225 -10.46 -5.37 4.22
C LEU A 225 -11.28 -4.24 4.87
N ALA A 226 -12.33 -4.58 5.63
CA ALA A 226 -13.13 -3.60 6.36
C ALA A 226 -12.32 -2.89 7.45
N GLU A 227 -11.38 -3.58 8.10
CA GLU A 227 -10.49 -2.98 9.10
C GLU A 227 -9.48 -2.02 8.45
N GLN A 228 -8.98 -2.32 7.24
CA GLN A 228 -8.17 -1.37 6.46
C GLN A 228 -8.96 -0.11 6.11
N ASP A 229 -10.21 -0.28 5.66
CA ASP A 229 -11.09 0.84 5.34
C ASP A 229 -11.46 1.66 6.59
N ALA A 230 -11.69 1.00 7.72
CA ALA A 230 -11.97 1.66 8.99
C ALA A 230 -10.77 2.49 9.47
N PHE A 231 -9.55 1.94 9.39
CA PHE A 231 -8.34 2.68 9.72
C PHE A 231 -8.14 3.89 8.82
N LEU A 232 -8.22 3.71 7.49
CA LEU A 232 -8.06 4.80 6.53
C LEU A 232 -9.11 5.90 6.75
N GLY A 233 -10.37 5.53 6.92
CA GLY A 233 -11.44 6.47 7.23
C GLY A 233 -11.20 7.24 8.53
N ALA A 234 -10.71 6.56 9.57
CA ALA A 234 -10.39 7.20 10.85
C ALA A 234 -9.24 8.21 10.71
N VAL A 235 -8.15 7.83 10.04
CA VAL A 235 -6.98 8.72 9.91
C VAL A 235 -7.24 9.87 8.95
N MET A 236 -7.99 9.66 7.86
CA MET A 236 -8.37 10.73 6.92
C MET A 236 -9.20 11.84 7.58
N GLY A 237 -9.97 11.52 8.63
CA GLY A 237 -10.74 12.51 9.37
C GLY A 237 -9.89 13.48 10.22
N THR A 238 -8.64 13.13 10.49
CA THR A 238 -7.75 13.87 11.40
C THR A 238 -7.20 15.15 10.78
N ALA A 239 -6.80 16.12 11.62
CA ALA A 239 -6.09 17.31 11.16
C ALA A 239 -4.75 16.95 10.49
N VAL A 240 -4.08 15.90 10.97
CA VAL A 240 -2.80 15.41 10.45
C VAL A 240 -2.89 15.03 8.97
N LEU A 241 -3.84 14.16 8.59
CA LEU A 241 -3.98 13.76 7.19
C LEU A 241 -4.53 14.88 6.31
N LYS A 242 -5.31 15.81 6.86
CA LYS A 242 -5.77 17.00 6.14
C LYS A 242 -4.62 17.94 5.78
N GLU A 243 -3.64 18.13 6.66
CA GLU A 243 -2.42 18.88 6.34
C GLU A 243 -1.63 18.18 5.22
N LEU A 244 -1.46 16.85 5.29
CA LEU A 244 -0.77 16.09 4.25
C LEU A 244 -1.49 16.18 2.89
N ASP A 245 -2.79 15.90 2.87
CA ASP A 245 -3.60 15.94 1.64
C ASP A 245 -3.55 17.34 1.01
N GLY A 246 -3.80 18.39 1.80
CA GLY A 246 -3.75 19.76 1.32
C GLY A 246 -2.40 20.14 0.71
N PHE A 247 -1.31 19.73 1.36
CA PHE A 247 0.03 19.94 0.86
C PHE A 247 0.30 19.19 -0.45
N LEU A 248 -0.04 17.90 -0.51
CA LEU A 248 0.21 17.09 -1.70
C LEU A 248 -0.62 17.53 -2.91
N ARG A 249 -1.84 18.03 -2.70
CA ARG A 249 -2.63 18.67 -3.75
C ARG A 249 -2.01 19.97 -4.24
N GLN A 250 -1.51 20.82 -3.33
CA GLN A 250 -0.79 22.04 -3.70
C GLN A 250 0.47 21.74 -4.53
N GLN A 251 1.13 20.62 -4.25
CA GLN A 251 2.31 20.14 -4.96
C GLN A 251 1.97 19.30 -6.21
N ASN A 252 0.71 19.31 -6.65
CA ASN A 252 0.20 18.55 -7.80
C ASN A 252 0.54 17.04 -7.77
N ARG A 253 0.66 16.45 -6.57
CA ARG A 253 0.92 14.99 -6.41
C ARG A 253 -0.35 14.16 -6.47
N TYR A 254 -1.48 14.75 -6.12
CA TYR A 254 -2.80 14.15 -6.22
C TYR A 254 -3.82 15.17 -6.73
N SER A 255 -4.72 14.71 -7.58
CA SER A 255 -5.77 15.50 -8.23
C SER A 255 -7.13 15.44 -7.53
N SER A 256 -7.36 14.43 -6.68
CA SER A 256 -8.63 14.23 -5.96
C SER A 256 -8.47 13.41 -4.68
N GLU A 257 -9.49 13.44 -3.81
CA GLU A 257 -9.57 12.60 -2.61
C GLU A 257 -9.55 11.10 -2.96
N GLN A 258 -10.20 10.70 -4.05
CA GLN A 258 -10.13 9.31 -4.55
C GLN A 258 -8.69 8.92 -4.94
N GLU A 259 -7.90 9.89 -5.42
CA GLU A 259 -6.50 9.65 -5.69
C GLU A 259 -5.66 9.57 -4.42
N PHE A 260 -6.00 10.33 -3.38
CA PHE A 260 -5.41 10.21 -2.04
C PHE A 260 -5.76 8.86 -1.39
N VAL A 261 -6.95 8.30 -1.66
CA VAL A 261 -7.31 6.93 -1.29
C VAL A 261 -6.36 5.89 -1.92
N ASN A 262 -5.58 6.23 -2.96
CA ASN A 262 -4.49 5.36 -3.42
C ASN A 262 -3.41 5.10 -2.34
N LEU A 263 -3.36 5.88 -1.25
CA LEU A 263 -2.59 5.51 -0.06
C LEU A 263 -2.96 4.11 0.43
N LYS A 264 -4.21 3.67 0.24
CA LYS A 264 -4.63 2.29 0.52
C LYS A 264 -3.78 1.30 -0.26
N ASN A 265 -3.67 1.47 -1.58
CA ASN A 265 -2.87 0.59 -2.41
C ASN A 265 -1.37 0.70 -2.07
N MET A 266 -0.88 1.91 -1.79
CA MET A 266 0.52 2.12 -1.39
C MET A 266 0.92 1.32 -0.15
N TRP A 267 0.05 1.29 0.87
CA TRP A 267 0.33 0.69 2.17
C TRP A 267 -0.16 -0.76 2.30
N PHE A 268 -1.36 -1.06 1.83
CA PHE A 268 -2.03 -2.35 2.02
C PHE A 268 -2.04 -3.23 0.77
N GLY A 269 -1.59 -2.71 -0.37
CA GLY A 269 -1.43 -3.51 -1.57
C GLY A 269 -0.43 -4.64 -1.34
N LEU A 270 -0.86 -5.88 -1.59
CA LEU A 270 -0.05 -7.06 -1.34
C LEU A 270 0.99 -7.27 -2.44
N TYR A 271 2.21 -7.63 -2.04
CA TYR A 271 3.31 -8.00 -2.92
C TYR A 271 4.16 -9.13 -2.34
N SER A 272 4.93 -9.81 -3.20
CA SER A 272 5.69 -11.02 -2.86
C SER A 272 7.12 -10.72 -2.40
N ARG A 273 7.42 -10.89 -1.12
CA ARG A 273 8.79 -10.76 -0.59
C ARG A 273 9.61 -12.06 -0.65
N GLY A 274 8.94 -13.19 -0.88
CA GLY A 274 9.50 -14.53 -1.04
C GLY A 274 9.20 -15.18 -2.39
N ASN A 275 9.20 -16.52 -2.42
CA ASN A 275 8.85 -17.32 -3.61
C ASN A 275 7.33 -17.54 -3.75
N GLU A 276 6.54 -17.14 -2.75
CA GLU A 276 5.08 -17.26 -2.76
C GLU A 276 4.40 -15.96 -3.22
N GLU A 277 3.21 -16.08 -3.81
CA GLU A 277 2.43 -14.96 -4.33
C GLU A 277 1.76 -14.13 -3.20
N LYS A 278 2.04 -12.82 -3.16
CA LYS A 278 1.33 -11.78 -2.35
C LYS A 278 1.28 -12.05 -0.84
N ASP A 279 2.45 -12.22 -0.22
CA ASP A 279 2.60 -12.59 1.19
C ASP A 279 2.86 -11.42 2.16
N SER A 280 2.92 -10.17 1.67
CA SER A 280 3.29 -9.03 2.52
C SER A 280 2.70 -7.71 2.03
N SER A 281 2.56 -6.75 2.94
CA SER A 281 2.20 -5.35 2.66
C SER A 281 3.18 -4.35 3.30
N GLY A 282 3.14 -3.10 2.85
CA GLY A 282 3.93 -2.02 3.47
C GLY A 282 3.53 -1.76 4.92
N PHE A 283 2.23 -1.83 5.21
CA PHE A 283 1.71 -1.66 6.57
C PHE A 283 2.24 -2.75 7.50
N GLU A 284 2.07 -4.02 7.11
CA GLU A 284 2.55 -5.17 7.87
C GLU A 284 4.04 -5.03 8.17
N HIS A 285 4.84 -4.79 7.14
CA HIS A 285 6.27 -4.71 7.30
C HIS A 285 6.69 -3.58 8.25
N VAL A 286 6.21 -2.35 8.02
CA VAL A 286 6.64 -1.17 8.78
C VAL A 286 6.13 -1.24 10.23
N PHE A 287 4.84 -1.50 10.41
CA PHE A 287 4.18 -1.35 11.71
C PHE A 287 4.11 -2.65 12.52
N SER A 288 3.80 -3.80 11.89
CA SER A 288 3.70 -5.09 12.61
C SER A 288 5.06 -5.75 12.80
N GLY A 289 5.90 -5.70 11.77
CA GLY A 289 7.19 -6.39 11.71
C GLY A 289 7.08 -7.86 11.30
N GLU A 290 8.17 -8.37 10.73
CA GLU A 290 8.23 -9.70 10.12
C GLU A 290 9.53 -10.41 10.54
N ILE A 291 9.49 -11.74 10.72
CA ILE A 291 10.69 -12.56 10.83
C ILE A 291 11.03 -13.13 9.46
N LYS A 292 12.19 -12.72 8.93
CA LYS A 292 12.72 -13.20 7.65
C LYS A 292 14.12 -13.75 7.84
N LYS A 293 14.31 -15.03 7.49
CA LYS A 293 15.61 -15.74 7.61
C LYS A 293 16.23 -15.61 9.02
N GLY A 294 15.40 -15.73 10.06
CA GLY A 294 15.83 -15.64 11.46
C GLY A 294 16.23 -14.24 11.93
N LYS A 295 15.79 -13.20 11.23
CA LYS A 295 16.01 -11.79 11.62
C LYS A 295 14.70 -11.04 11.66
N VAL A 296 14.57 -10.13 12.62
CA VAL A 296 13.46 -9.18 12.70
C VAL A 296 13.67 -8.09 11.64
N THR A 297 12.74 -7.98 10.71
CA THR A 297 12.70 -6.94 9.66
C THR A 297 11.46 -6.08 9.82
N GLY A 298 11.58 -4.78 9.61
CA GLY A 298 10.50 -3.85 9.98
C GLY A 298 10.39 -3.68 11.50
N PHE A 299 9.18 -3.67 12.05
CA PHE A 299 8.92 -3.48 13.49
C PHE A 299 9.47 -2.13 13.98
N HIS A 300 8.84 -1.04 13.54
CA HIS A 300 9.27 0.34 13.83
C HIS A 300 8.23 1.16 14.60
N ASN A 301 7.29 0.50 15.27
CA ASN A 301 6.15 1.16 15.92
C ASN A 301 6.08 0.89 17.43
N TRP A 302 5.92 1.95 18.23
CA TRP A 302 5.91 1.85 19.69
C TRP A 302 4.69 1.15 20.26
N ILE A 303 3.52 1.25 19.61
CA ILE A 303 2.30 0.56 20.08
C ILE A 303 2.51 -0.95 19.96
N ARG A 304 3.03 -1.39 18.80
CA ARG A 304 3.39 -2.79 18.58
C ARG A 304 4.46 -3.25 19.57
N PHE A 305 5.48 -2.44 19.80
CA PHE A 305 6.53 -2.76 20.79
C PHE A 305 5.94 -2.95 22.19
N TYR A 306 5.17 -1.97 22.68
CA TYR A 306 4.54 -2.00 23.99
C TYR A 306 3.67 -3.25 24.19
N MET A 307 2.81 -3.56 23.21
CA MET A 307 1.92 -4.71 23.29
C MET A 307 2.69 -6.03 23.36
N GLN A 308 3.75 -6.17 22.55
CA GLN A 308 4.56 -7.39 22.52
C GLN A 308 5.47 -7.51 23.75
N GLU A 309 5.98 -6.40 24.30
CA GLU A 309 6.73 -6.39 25.57
C GLU A 309 5.82 -6.79 26.73
N LYS A 310 4.60 -6.25 26.78
CA LYS A 310 3.58 -6.62 27.79
C LYS A 310 3.20 -8.11 27.72
N GLU A 311 3.25 -8.72 26.55
CA GLU A 311 3.03 -10.16 26.35
C GLU A 311 4.27 -11.02 26.67
N GLY A 312 5.41 -10.40 27.00
CA GLY A 312 6.69 -11.08 27.25
C GLY A 312 7.35 -11.63 25.99
N LEU A 313 6.92 -11.15 24.81
CA LEU A 313 7.47 -11.54 23.51
C LEU A 313 8.60 -10.63 23.05
N VAL A 314 8.62 -9.37 23.49
CA VAL A 314 9.72 -8.44 23.26
C VAL A 314 10.52 -8.26 24.54
N ASP A 315 11.84 -8.31 24.40
CA ASP A 315 12.82 -8.08 25.45
C ASP A 315 13.76 -6.95 25.02
N TYR A 316 13.75 -5.84 25.76
CA TYR A 316 14.50 -4.62 25.44
C TYR A 316 15.95 -4.73 25.93
N TYR A 317 16.92 -4.64 25.03
CA TYR A 317 18.33 -4.90 25.40
C TYR A 317 19.11 -3.62 25.74
N SER A 318 18.88 -2.54 24.98
CA SER A 318 19.55 -1.24 25.14
C SER A 318 19.04 -0.22 24.13
N HIS A 319 19.48 1.04 24.25
CA HIS A 319 19.32 2.04 23.20
C HIS A 319 20.67 2.63 22.77
N ILE A 320 20.75 3.10 21.52
CA ILE A 320 21.92 3.78 20.97
C ILE A 320 21.65 5.27 20.71
N TYR A 321 20.37 5.63 20.58
CA TYR A 321 19.90 6.98 20.35
C TYR A 321 18.63 7.22 21.13
N ASP A 322 18.58 8.39 21.76
CA ASP A 322 17.45 8.95 22.48
C ASP A 322 17.32 10.40 22.03
N GLY A 323 16.12 10.79 21.60
CA GLY A 323 15.87 12.05 20.92
C GLY A 323 16.01 13.26 21.84
N PRO A 324 16.15 14.48 21.27
CA PRO A 324 16.23 15.70 22.07
C PRO A 324 14.86 16.21 22.57
N TRP A 325 13.76 15.51 22.28
CA TRP A 325 12.42 15.98 22.64
C TRP A 325 12.12 15.73 24.11
N ASP A 326 11.55 16.73 24.79
CA ASP A 326 11.19 16.64 26.21
C ASP A 326 9.77 16.07 26.44
N SER A 327 9.08 15.75 25.36
CA SER A 327 7.71 15.22 25.28
C SER A 327 7.52 14.48 23.95
N TYR A 328 6.36 13.86 23.74
CA TYR A 328 6.06 13.07 22.55
C TYR A 328 5.50 13.87 21.36
N PRO A 329 5.64 13.35 20.13
CA PRO A 329 6.46 12.20 19.75
C PRO A 329 7.96 12.42 19.93
N ASP A 330 8.62 11.41 20.48
CA ASP A 330 10.09 11.32 20.63
C ASP A 330 10.62 10.20 19.72
N VAL A 331 11.94 10.02 19.61
CA VAL A 331 12.56 8.99 18.77
C VAL A 331 13.59 8.21 19.57
N LEU A 332 13.38 6.89 19.63
CA LEU A 332 14.31 5.97 20.28
C LEU A 332 14.85 4.97 19.24
N ALA A 333 16.16 4.76 19.22
CA ALA A 333 16.77 3.65 18.50
C ALA A 333 17.26 2.60 19.48
N MET A 334 16.64 1.44 19.41
CA MET A 334 16.74 0.39 20.41
C MET A 334 17.19 -0.94 19.81
N GLN A 335 17.77 -1.74 20.68
CA GLN A 335 18.05 -3.14 20.44
C GLN A 335 17.05 -3.96 21.22
N PHE A 336 16.56 -5.03 20.62
CA PHE A 336 15.62 -5.90 21.28
C PHE A 336 15.65 -7.29 20.69
N ASN A 337 15.22 -8.24 21.51
CA ASN A 337 14.84 -9.56 21.06
C ASN A 337 13.31 -9.59 20.89
N TRP A 338 12.83 -10.20 19.81
CA TRP A 338 11.41 -10.49 19.62
C TRP A 338 11.24 -11.99 19.39
N ASP A 339 10.67 -12.68 20.36
CA ASP A 339 10.37 -14.12 20.32
C ASP A 339 11.59 -14.99 19.96
N GLY A 340 12.74 -14.69 20.55
CA GLY A 340 14.01 -15.37 20.28
C GLY A 340 14.81 -14.79 19.12
N TYR A 341 14.29 -13.82 18.37
CA TYR A 341 14.97 -13.20 17.23
C TYR A 341 15.50 -11.82 17.56
N TYR A 342 16.82 -11.67 17.46
CA TYR A 342 17.50 -10.41 17.74
C TYR A 342 17.34 -9.37 16.62
N LYS A 343 17.09 -8.12 17.00
CA LYS A 343 17.17 -6.94 16.13
C LYS A 343 18.31 -6.04 16.59
N GLU A 344 19.35 -5.90 15.75
CA GLU A 344 20.55 -5.11 16.05
C GLU A 344 20.21 -3.64 16.35
N VAL A 345 19.41 -3.01 15.48
CA VAL A 345 18.89 -1.67 15.71
C VAL A 345 17.50 -1.56 15.07
N GLY A 346 16.52 -1.13 15.86
CA GLY A 346 15.21 -0.67 15.41
C GLY A 346 14.93 0.72 15.97
N SER A 347 14.71 1.68 15.09
CA SER A 347 14.27 3.02 15.45
C SER A 347 12.76 3.14 15.35
N ALA A 348 12.15 3.82 16.31
CA ALA A 348 10.71 4.05 16.36
C ALA A 348 10.42 5.45 16.89
N PHE A 349 9.32 6.03 16.43
CA PHE A 349 8.70 7.13 17.16
C PHE A 349 8.05 6.59 18.42
N ILE A 350 8.22 7.29 19.55
CA ILE A 350 7.56 6.96 20.81
C ILE A 350 6.44 7.97 21.05
N GLY A 351 5.24 7.48 21.36
CA GLY A 351 4.10 8.30 21.76
C GLY A 351 3.41 9.08 20.63
N SER A 352 3.86 8.92 19.38
CA SER A 352 3.13 9.35 18.18
C SER A 352 1.74 8.71 18.09
N SER A 353 0.82 9.39 17.41
CA SER A 353 -0.42 8.75 16.94
C SER A 353 -0.18 7.94 15.66
N PRO A 354 -1.02 6.92 15.37
CA PRO A 354 -0.91 6.15 14.12
C PRO A 354 -0.96 7.02 12.86
N GLU A 355 -1.83 8.03 12.84
CA GLU A 355 -1.97 8.97 11.73
C GLU A 355 -0.72 9.83 11.51
N PHE A 356 0.03 10.15 12.56
CA PHE A 356 1.26 10.93 12.46
C PHE A 356 2.37 10.17 11.75
N GLU A 357 2.64 8.93 12.18
CA GLU A 357 3.64 8.07 11.52
C GLU A 357 3.22 7.76 10.08
N PHE A 358 1.94 7.40 9.88
CA PHE A 358 1.39 7.13 8.55
C PHE A 358 1.54 8.33 7.60
N ALA A 359 1.29 9.55 8.09
CA ALA A 359 1.41 10.77 7.30
C ALA A 359 2.87 11.10 6.95
N LEU A 360 3.80 11.06 7.91
CA LEU A 360 5.20 11.38 7.65
C LEU A 360 5.87 10.35 6.74
N TYR A 361 5.58 9.06 6.92
CA TYR A 361 6.09 8.02 6.03
C TYR A 361 5.52 8.14 4.62
N SER A 362 4.23 8.46 4.48
CA SER A 362 3.62 8.71 3.16
C SER A 362 4.23 9.93 2.47
N LEU A 363 4.39 11.04 3.20
CA LEU A 363 5.03 12.26 2.70
C LEU A 363 6.43 11.96 2.16
N CYS A 364 7.26 11.28 2.95
CA CYS A 364 8.63 11.00 2.57
C CYS A 364 8.75 9.98 1.44
N PHE A 365 7.84 9.00 1.38
CA PHE A 365 7.78 8.07 0.25
C PHE A 365 7.47 8.78 -1.06
N ILE A 366 6.50 9.70 -1.05
CA ILE A 366 6.08 10.45 -2.23
C ILE A 366 7.14 11.48 -2.63
N ALA A 367 7.75 12.18 -1.67
CA ALA A 367 8.70 13.24 -1.96
C ALA A 367 10.12 12.73 -2.25
N ARG A 368 10.54 11.61 -1.65
CA ARG A 368 11.93 11.11 -1.62
C ARG A 368 11.96 9.56 -1.56
N PRO A 369 11.38 8.84 -2.54
CA PRO A 369 11.44 7.38 -2.54
C PRO A 369 12.90 6.90 -2.55
N GLY A 370 13.24 5.93 -1.69
CA GLY A 370 14.59 5.36 -1.66
C GLY A 370 15.68 6.34 -1.22
N LYS A 371 15.34 7.59 -0.86
CA LYS A 371 16.28 8.64 -0.47
C LYS A 371 15.97 9.13 0.94
N LEU A 372 16.98 9.66 1.60
CA LEU A 372 16.85 10.24 2.92
C LEU A 372 15.97 11.50 2.87
N CYS A 373 14.85 11.47 3.57
CA CYS A 373 13.89 12.55 3.66
C CYS A 373 14.15 13.36 4.94
N GLN A 374 14.72 14.55 4.78
CA GLN A 374 15.08 15.44 5.90
C GLN A 374 13.87 16.30 6.29
N LEU A 375 13.46 16.21 7.54
CA LEU A 375 12.29 16.85 8.13
C LEU A 375 12.69 17.72 9.33
N SER A 376 11.71 18.42 9.89
CA SER A 376 11.82 19.11 11.18
C SER A 376 10.67 18.68 12.07
N LEU A 377 10.96 18.41 13.33
CA LEU A 377 9.98 17.99 14.32
C LEU A 377 10.18 18.81 15.59
N GLY A 378 9.25 19.71 15.91
CA GLY A 378 9.36 20.56 17.10
C GLY A 378 10.62 21.44 17.13
N GLY A 379 11.12 21.83 15.96
CA GLY A 379 12.36 22.60 15.78
C GLY A 379 13.64 21.78 15.74
N TYR A 380 13.58 20.46 15.91
CA TYR A 380 14.75 19.58 15.81
C TYR A 380 14.82 18.89 14.45
N PRO A 381 16.03 18.73 13.88
CA PRO A 381 16.20 18.04 12.62
C PRO A 381 15.91 16.54 12.80
N LEU A 382 15.20 15.98 11.83
CA LEU A 382 14.87 14.57 11.78
C LEU A 382 15.06 14.05 10.36
N ALA A 383 15.31 12.76 10.19
CA ALA A 383 15.26 12.14 8.89
C ALA A 383 14.43 10.86 8.89
N ILE A 384 13.79 10.57 7.76
CA ILE A 384 13.05 9.34 7.51
C ILE A 384 13.63 8.71 6.24
N GLN A 385 13.85 7.40 6.29
CA GLN A 385 14.22 6.62 5.12
C GLN A 385 13.01 5.79 4.70
N THR A 386 12.68 5.83 3.41
CA THR A 386 11.66 4.94 2.82
C THR A 386 12.26 4.18 1.65
N TYR A 387 11.72 3.01 1.33
CA TYR A 387 12.11 2.25 0.14
C TYR A 387 10.88 1.80 -0.65
N PRO A 388 10.89 1.94 -1.98
CA PRO A 388 9.85 1.39 -2.84
C PRO A 388 10.00 -0.11 -3.03
N TRP A 389 8.87 -0.75 -3.29
CA TRP A 389 8.84 -2.09 -3.82
C TRP A 389 8.90 -2.05 -5.34
N ASP A 390 10.02 -2.49 -5.92
CA ASP A 390 10.28 -2.30 -7.35
C ASP A 390 9.86 -3.47 -8.25
N LYS A 391 9.53 -4.63 -7.69
CA LYS A 391 9.22 -5.84 -8.47
C LYS A 391 7.82 -5.88 -9.06
N SER A 392 6.91 -5.06 -8.53
CA SER A 392 5.53 -4.94 -9.01
C SER A 392 5.00 -3.54 -8.76
N THR A 393 3.96 -3.16 -9.48
CA THR A 393 3.30 -1.85 -9.40
C THR A 393 1.79 -2.02 -9.16
N TYR A 394 1.11 -0.92 -8.84
CA TYR A 394 -0.35 -0.83 -8.87
C TYR A 394 -0.80 0.36 -9.72
N GLY A 395 -2.03 0.28 -10.24
CA GLY A 395 -2.62 1.32 -11.08
C GLY A 395 -1.69 1.70 -12.24
N ASN A 396 -1.48 3.01 -12.43
CA ASN A 396 -0.66 3.58 -13.50
C ASN A 396 0.85 3.54 -13.18
N GLY A 397 1.37 2.37 -12.79
CA GLY A 397 2.81 2.19 -12.50
C GLY A 397 3.28 2.68 -11.13
N LYS A 398 2.36 3.02 -10.21
CA LYS A 398 2.70 3.47 -8.85
C LYS A 398 3.34 2.34 -8.05
N LYS A 399 4.26 2.70 -7.14
CA LYS A 399 5.06 1.77 -6.33
C LYS A 399 4.47 1.62 -4.93
N TYR A 400 4.53 0.41 -4.40
CA TYR A 400 4.17 0.13 -3.00
C TYR A 400 5.30 0.58 -2.09
N ILE A 401 4.97 0.91 -0.84
CA ILE A 401 5.99 1.14 0.19
C ILE A 401 6.51 -0.21 0.68
N ALA A 402 7.81 -0.44 0.54
CA ALA A 402 8.46 -1.64 1.06
C ALA A 402 8.81 -1.42 2.54
N THR A 403 9.45 -0.32 2.89
CA THR A 403 9.74 -0.04 4.29
C THR A 403 9.86 1.46 4.52
N ALA A 404 9.64 1.86 5.76
CA ALA A 404 9.82 3.20 6.24
C ALA A 404 10.23 3.14 7.71
N TYR A 405 11.19 3.97 8.08
CA TYR A 405 11.61 4.13 9.46
C TYR A 405 12.27 5.49 9.66
N VAL A 406 12.21 5.97 10.89
CA VAL A 406 12.91 7.18 11.32
C VAL A 406 14.39 6.88 11.47
N VAL A 407 15.27 7.73 10.95
CA VAL A 407 16.71 7.54 11.01
C VAL A 407 17.25 8.18 12.28
N SER A 408 17.85 7.38 13.15
CA SER A 408 18.68 7.89 14.23
C SER A 408 19.98 8.44 13.64
N SER A 409 20.46 9.59 14.12
CA SER A 409 21.69 10.26 13.64
C SER A 409 23.00 9.46 13.79
N THR A 410 22.90 8.19 14.18
CA THR A 410 23.98 7.20 14.30
C THR A 410 23.97 6.14 13.18
N GLN A 411 23.05 6.20 12.21
CA GLN A 411 22.98 5.29 11.05
C GLN A 411 23.51 5.92 9.76
#